data_AF-A0A139GWC3-F1
#
_entry.id   AF-A0A139GWC3-F1
#
_cell.length_a   1.000
_cell.length_b   1.000
_cell.length_c   1.000
_cell.angle_alpha   90.00
_cell.angle_beta   90.00
_cell.angle_gamma   90.00
#
_symmetry.space_group_name_H-M   'P 1'
#
loop_
_entity.id
_entity.type
_entity.pdbx_description
1 polymer ?
#
loop_
_entity_poly.entity_id
_entity_poly.type
_entity_poly.pdbx_seq_one_letter_code
_entity_poly.pdbx_strand_id
1 'polypeptide(L)'
;MLILMISLLVLQLLLTSTAVGFTSQSSVLRLALLPVMVLVTWNVLTICTKPHAIHVSARTILGAGSVYRIIHYIAVALLDCWTYEAQGPTSSLGGLEPVLVNVTPQSTLSWDHFGQRIRFGARISTTTRFPTTRWRVKNVPPFSRSNPDHVPSKHEFVWHGAIQIIRLACVLGVATPFSQWLFRTRAHLFSPSHVPLFARIAEVTPEELAVRALGVLIYWTMQYLSLSLLYNSLAVTTVALQIFGPEEWPPIFGAIDQAWSIAQFWGCFYHQNIRRSCSSIAHFFTYHILPFRKGTIVGRYAFITLVFAISGVFHHLADIARMPEGGSAAVQFFLMQPLGIGCERILQTLYGLSTQLSFVTPTSRKYSQLILRILGYAWVMTWIVWTSPVWIYSSVRSTVQG
;
A
#
# COMPACT_ATOMS: atom_id res chain seq x y z
N MET A 1 21.01 16.90 -7.98
CA MET A 1 20.30 15.61 -8.15
C MET A 1 18.98 15.55 -7.38
N LEU A 2 18.97 15.86 -6.06
CA LEU A 2 17.73 15.87 -5.27
C LEU A 2 16.64 16.82 -5.83
N ILE A 3 16.99 18.06 -6.18
CA ILE A 3 16.05 19.03 -6.78
C ILE A 3 15.41 18.46 -8.05
N LEU A 4 16.23 17.92 -8.96
CA LEU A 4 15.74 17.28 -10.19
C LEU A 4 14.75 16.16 -9.89
N MET A 5 15.04 15.29 -8.92
CA MET A 5 14.15 14.21 -8.51
C MET A 5 12.81 14.76 -7.99
N ILE A 6 12.84 15.79 -7.15
CA ILE A 6 11.62 16.47 -6.66
C ILE A 6 10.84 17.06 -7.84
N SER A 7 11.51 17.75 -8.77
CA SER A 7 10.87 18.31 -9.98
C SER A 7 10.21 17.23 -10.84
N LEU A 8 10.84 16.06 -10.99
CA LEU A 8 10.26 14.93 -11.71
C LEU A 8 9.00 14.37 -11.02
N LEU A 9 8.98 14.29 -9.69
CA LEU A 9 7.77 13.89 -8.95
C LEU A 9 6.65 14.94 -9.08
N VAL A 10 6.99 16.22 -9.04
CA VAL A 10 6.04 17.32 -9.30
C VAL A 10 5.48 17.22 -10.71
N LEU A 11 6.32 16.89 -11.71
CA LEU A 11 5.86 16.65 -13.07
C LEU A 11 4.84 15.50 -13.13
N GLN A 12 5.09 14.35 -12.48
CA GLN A 12 4.11 13.24 -12.43
C GLN A 12 2.78 13.65 -11.79
N LEU A 13 2.85 14.47 -10.73
CA LEU A 13 1.68 15.04 -10.07
C LEU A 13 0.87 15.92 -11.03
N LEU A 14 1.55 16.81 -11.76
CA LEU A 14 0.93 17.70 -12.74
C LEU A 14 0.33 16.91 -13.91
N LEU A 15 1.04 15.94 -14.48
CA LEU A 15 0.55 15.10 -15.58
C LEU A 15 -0.75 14.37 -15.18
N THR A 16 -0.80 13.81 -13.97
CA THR A 16 -2.01 13.16 -13.44
C THR A 16 -3.13 14.17 -13.22
N SER A 17 -2.83 15.32 -12.60
CA SER A 17 -3.80 16.37 -12.31
C SER A 17 -4.42 16.96 -13.59
N THR A 18 -3.59 17.19 -14.61
CA THR A 18 -4.03 17.66 -15.93
C THR A 18 -4.92 16.63 -16.61
N ALA A 19 -4.50 15.36 -16.62
CA ALA A 19 -5.28 14.29 -17.24
C ALA A 19 -6.69 14.19 -16.64
N VAL A 20 -6.84 14.22 -15.31
CA VAL A 20 -8.16 14.05 -14.68
C VAL A 20 -8.96 15.35 -14.58
N GLY A 21 -8.30 16.50 -14.46
CA GLY A 21 -8.96 17.80 -14.27
C GLY A 21 -9.38 18.50 -15.57
N PHE A 22 -8.70 18.22 -16.68
CA PHE A 22 -8.83 19.02 -17.92
C PHE A 22 -9.11 18.21 -19.18
N THR A 23 -9.29 16.88 -19.08
CA THR A 23 -9.59 16.06 -20.24
C THR A 23 -10.86 15.24 -20.04
N SER A 24 -11.60 15.01 -21.13
CA SER A 24 -12.74 14.09 -21.13
C SER A 24 -12.28 12.63 -21.00
N GLN A 25 -13.21 11.73 -20.67
CA GLN A 25 -12.94 10.29 -20.54
C GLN A 25 -12.36 9.64 -21.80
N SER A 26 -12.73 10.15 -23.00
CA SER A 26 -12.31 9.62 -24.30
C SER A 26 -11.06 10.30 -24.87
N SER A 27 -10.45 11.22 -24.12
CA SER A 27 -9.31 11.98 -24.60
C SER A 27 -8.08 11.09 -24.80
N VAL A 28 -7.58 11.03 -26.04
CA VAL A 28 -6.33 10.33 -26.39
C VAL A 28 -5.11 10.88 -25.65
N LEU A 29 -5.18 12.12 -25.16
CA LEU A 29 -4.11 12.73 -24.37
C LEU A 29 -3.82 11.91 -23.10
N ARG A 30 -4.84 11.29 -22.49
CA ARG A 30 -4.64 10.43 -21.31
C ARG A 30 -3.68 9.28 -21.63
N LEU A 31 -3.89 8.59 -22.75
CA LEU A 31 -2.98 7.52 -23.16
C LEU A 31 -1.60 8.04 -23.58
N ALA A 32 -1.56 9.19 -24.28
CA ALA A 32 -0.31 9.81 -24.74
C ALA A 32 0.62 10.29 -23.60
N LEU A 33 0.08 10.58 -22.42
CA LEU A 33 0.88 10.97 -21.24
C LEU A 33 1.51 9.75 -20.54
N LEU A 34 1.05 8.52 -20.80
CA LEU A 34 1.60 7.33 -20.16
C LEU A 34 3.09 7.09 -20.50
N PRO A 35 3.55 7.17 -21.76
CA PRO A 35 4.98 7.11 -22.08
C PRO A 35 5.80 8.16 -21.35
N VAL A 36 5.28 9.38 -21.17
CA VAL A 36 5.95 10.44 -20.41
C VAL A 36 6.06 10.04 -18.94
N MET A 37 5.00 9.51 -18.33
CA MET A 37 5.03 8.99 -16.96
C MET A 37 6.08 7.88 -16.79
N VAL A 38 6.18 6.96 -17.76
CA VAL A 38 7.19 5.88 -17.78
C VAL A 38 8.60 6.47 -17.84
N LEU A 39 8.86 7.40 -18.76
CA LEU A 39 10.17 8.04 -18.91
C LEU A 39 10.56 8.80 -17.63
N VAL A 40 9.61 9.50 -17.00
CA VAL A 40 9.86 10.21 -15.74
C VAL A 40 10.19 9.23 -14.62
N THR A 41 9.43 8.14 -14.45
CA THR A 41 9.74 7.09 -13.46
C THR A 41 11.10 6.46 -13.72
N TRP A 42 11.44 6.16 -14.98
CA TRP A 42 12.74 5.62 -15.37
C TRP A 42 13.89 6.54 -14.97
N ASN A 43 13.75 7.85 -15.22
CA ASN A 43 14.76 8.83 -14.82
C ASN A 43 14.90 8.91 -13.30
N VAL A 44 13.80 8.90 -12.53
CA VAL A 44 13.85 8.87 -11.06
C VAL A 44 14.59 7.63 -10.57
N LEU A 45 14.25 6.44 -11.08
CA LEU A 45 14.92 5.19 -10.70
C LEU A 45 16.41 5.22 -11.05
N THR A 46 16.77 5.74 -12.24
CA THR A 46 18.18 5.90 -12.66
C THR A 46 18.96 6.88 -11.78
N ILE A 47 18.30 7.91 -11.23
CA ILE A 47 18.92 8.80 -10.24
C ILE A 47 19.13 8.04 -8.92
N CYS A 48 18.17 7.20 -8.51
CA CYS A 48 18.26 6.41 -7.28
C CYS A 48 19.41 5.38 -7.30
N THR A 49 19.75 4.86 -8.47
CA THR A 49 20.84 3.89 -8.61
C THR A 49 22.24 4.49 -8.42
N LYS A 50 22.38 5.81 -8.32
CA LYS A 50 23.66 6.50 -8.08
C LYS A 50 23.91 6.62 -6.56
N PRO A 51 24.77 5.78 -5.93
CA PRO A 51 24.79 5.57 -4.48
C PRO A 51 25.17 6.81 -3.65
N HIS A 52 25.94 7.73 -4.24
CA HIS A 52 26.44 8.94 -3.57
C HIS A 52 25.66 10.22 -3.91
N ALA A 53 24.71 10.15 -4.84
CA ALA A 53 24.02 11.36 -5.32
C ALA A 53 22.94 11.86 -4.35
N ILE A 54 22.31 10.95 -3.60
CA ILE A 54 21.13 11.21 -2.76
C ILE A 54 21.13 10.27 -1.54
N HIS A 55 20.81 10.81 -0.36
CA HIS A 55 20.66 10.05 0.88
C HIS A 55 19.63 8.89 0.74
N VAL A 56 19.91 7.75 1.37
CA VAL A 56 19.10 6.51 1.25
C VAL A 56 17.62 6.73 1.58
N SER A 57 17.31 7.53 2.61
CA SER A 57 15.92 7.82 2.99
C SER A 57 15.17 8.58 1.89
N ALA A 58 15.83 9.54 1.24
CA ALA A 58 15.22 10.31 0.16
C ALA A 58 15.01 9.45 -1.09
N ARG A 59 15.98 8.57 -1.43
CA ARG A 59 15.83 7.58 -2.51
C ARG A 59 14.66 6.63 -2.27
N THR A 60 14.54 6.13 -1.03
CA THR A 60 13.44 5.24 -0.62
C THR A 60 12.08 5.92 -0.80
N ILE A 61 11.91 7.12 -0.25
CA ILE A 61 10.62 7.81 -0.25
C ILE A 61 10.23 8.28 -1.66
N LEU A 62 11.10 9.04 -2.34
CA LEU A 62 10.72 9.63 -3.62
C LEU A 62 10.78 8.59 -4.75
N GLY A 63 11.64 7.57 -4.66
CA GLY A 63 11.69 6.46 -5.60
C GLY A 63 10.40 5.62 -5.54
N ALA A 64 10.02 5.14 -4.35
CA ALA A 64 8.74 4.45 -4.16
C ALA A 64 7.55 5.35 -4.53
N GLY A 65 7.62 6.64 -4.19
CA GLY A 65 6.64 7.64 -4.61
C GLY A 65 6.47 7.70 -6.13
N SER A 66 7.56 7.77 -6.89
CA SER A 66 7.51 7.83 -8.35
C SER A 66 6.96 6.57 -9.01
N VAL A 67 7.30 5.39 -8.48
CA VAL A 67 6.70 4.11 -8.93
C VAL A 67 5.21 4.08 -8.61
N TYR A 68 4.80 4.55 -7.42
CA TYR A 68 3.38 4.61 -7.07
C TYR A 68 2.62 5.55 -8.02
N ARG A 69 3.20 6.70 -8.41
CA ARG A 69 2.54 7.69 -9.28
C ARG A 69 2.14 7.12 -10.63
N ILE A 70 2.97 6.29 -11.27
CA ILE A 70 2.59 5.66 -12.55
C ILE A 70 1.46 4.62 -12.36
N ILE A 71 1.52 3.80 -11.31
CA ILE A 71 0.46 2.83 -11.00
C ILE A 71 -0.86 3.56 -10.71
N HIS A 72 -0.78 4.66 -9.94
CA HIS A 72 -1.93 5.49 -9.63
C HIS A 72 -2.50 6.17 -10.87
N TYR A 73 -1.65 6.70 -11.76
CA TYR A 73 -2.05 7.29 -13.04
C TYR A 73 -2.85 6.31 -13.90
N ILE A 74 -2.34 5.07 -14.07
CA ILE A 74 -3.05 4.03 -14.81
C ILE A 74 -4.43 3.79 -14.19
N ALA A 75 -4.49 3.67 -12.86
CA ALA A 75 -5.74 3.43 -12.16
C ALA A 75 -6.75 4.59 -12.34
N VAL A 76 -6.37 5.83 -12.05
CA VAL A 76 -7.32 6.96 -11.98
C VAL A 76 -7.57 7.62 -13.33
N ALA A 77 -6.56 7.74 -14.18
CA ALA A 77 -6.67 8.44 -15.45
C ALA A 77 -7.12 7.53 -16.59
N LEU A 78 -6.63 6.28 -16.65
CA LEU A 78 -6.86 5.37 -17.79
C LEU A 78 -7.97 4.35 -17.55
N LEU A 79 -8.04 3.77 -16.36
CA LEU A 79 -8.98 2.68 -16.07
C LEU A 79 -10.29 3.20 -15.47
N ASP A 80 -10.21 3.96 -14.38
CA ASP A 80 -11.39 4.52 -13.71
C ASP A 80 -11.90 5.79 -14.42
N CYS A 81 -11.09 6.40 -15.28
CA CYS A 81 -11.39 7.62 -16.04
C CYS A 81 -12.01 8.74 -15.18
N TRP A 82 -11.33 9.13 -14.10
CA TRP A 82 -11.77 10.27 -13.29
C TRP A 82 -11.85 11.54 -14.14
N THR A 83 -12.94 12.29 -14.00
CA THR A 83 -13.17 13.57 -14.70
C THR A 83 -13.74 14.60 -13.75
N TYR A 84 -13.39 15.87 -13.99
CA TYR A 84 -13.96 16.99 -13.24
C TYR A 84 -15.48 17.11 -13.46
N GLU A 85 -15.95 16.90 -14.68
CA GLU A 85 -17.36 17.02 -15.05
C GLU A 85 -18.23 16.03 -14.28
N ALA A 86 -17.74 14.81 -14.07
CA ALA A 86 -18.45 13.78 -13.32
C ALA A 86 -18.26 13.87 -11.80
N GLN A 87 -17.27 14.66 -11.34
CA GLN A 87 -16.76 14.64 -9.96
C GLN A 87 -16.43 13.20 -9.47
N GLY A 88 -15.98 12.34 -10.38
CA GLY A 88 -15.84 10.91 -10.11
C GLY A 88 -15.33 10.08 -11.29
N PRO A 89 -15.16 8.76 -11.09
CA PRO A 89 -14.88 7.80 -12.15
C PRO A 89 -16.04 7.69 -13.14
N THR A 90 -15.72 7.56 -14.41
CA THR A 90 -16.69 7.44 -15.52
C THR A 90 -16.59 6.10 -16.23
N SER A 91 -15.61 5.27 -15.87
CA SER A 91 -15.38 3.94 -16.44
C SER A 91 -15.42 2.86 -15.36
N SER A 92 -15.95 1.69 -15.74
CA SER A 92 -16.00 0.50 -14.89
C SER A 92 -14.79 -0.44 -15.06
N LEU A 93 -13.85 -0.12 -15.95
CA LEU A 93 -12.69 -0.98 -16.26
C LEU A 93 -11.83 -1.24 -15.03
N GLY A 94 -11.63 -0.23 -14.18
CA GLY A 94 -10.92 -0.36 -12.89
C GLY A 94 -11.78 -0.86 -11.73
N GLY A 95 -13.05 -1.21 -11.99
CA GLY A 95 -13.93 -1.82 -11.00
C GLY A 95 -14.56 -0.85 -10.00
N LEU A 96 -14.50 0.46 -10.24
CA LEU A 96 -15.42 1.41 -9.60
C LEU A 96 -16.76 1.42 -10.33
N GLU A 97 -17.80 1.77 -9.58
CA GLU A 97 -19.10 2.07 -10.15
C GLU A 97 -19.04 3.47 -10.81
N PRO A 98 -19.22 3.58 -12.13
CA PRO A 98 -19.08 4.85 -12.83
C PRO A 98 -20.24 5.81 -12.49
N VAL A 99 -19.98 7.11 -12.58
CA VAL A 99 -21.03 8.13 -12.62
C VAL A 99 -21.57 8.20 -14.05
N LEU A 100 -22.88 8.06 -14.21
CA LEU A 100 -23.55 8.37 -15.48
C LEU A 100 -23.64 9.88 -15.60
N VAL A 101 -22.86 10.47 -16.51
CA VAL A 101 -22.85 11.92 -16.71
C VAL A 101 -23.87 12.28 -17.77
N ASN A 102 -25.01 12.85 -17.36
CA ASN A 102 -25.87 13.61 -18.27
C ASN A 102 -25.23 14.99 -18.42
N VAL A 103 -24.30 15.15 -19.37
CA VAL A 103 -23.60 16.42 -19.56
C VAL A 103 -24.55 17.44 -20.17
N THR A 104 -24.93 18.46 -19.39
CA THR A 104 -25.29 19.77 -19.94
C THR A 104 -23.99 20.57 -20.05
N PRO A 105 -23.55 20.99 -21.26
CA PRO A 105 -22.32 21.75 -21.40
C PRO A 105 -22.46 23.10 -20.69
N GLN A 106 -21.72 23.31 -19.59
CA GLN A 106 -21.57 24.65 -19.04
C GLN A 106 -20.51 25.40 -19.85
N SER A 107 -20.96 26.46 -20.53
CA SER A 107 -20.28 27.08 -21.66
C SER A 107 -19.40 28.29 -21.32
N THR A 108 -18.97 28.47 -20.07
CA THR A 108 -18.11 29.62 -19.73
C THR A 108 -16.89 29.21 -18.92
N LEU A 109 -15.71 29.40 -19.53
CA LEU A 109 -14.40 29.26 -18.88
C LEU A 109 -14.18 30.51 -18.00
N SER A 110 -14.66 30.49 -16.76
CA SER A 110 -14.25 31.49 -15.77
C SER A 110 -12.94 31.07 -15.08
N TRP A 111 -12.19 32.04 -14.56
CA TRP A 111 -11.00 31.77 -13.75
C TRP A 111 -11.32 30.90 -12.52
N ASP A 112 -12.53 31.03 -11.97
CA ASP A 112 -13.01 30.19 -10.87
C ASP A 112 -13.15 28.71 -11.29
N HIS A 113 -13.73 28.46 -12.46
CA HIS A 113 -13.83 27.10 -13.02
C HIS A 113 -12.45 26.50 -13.27
N PHE A 114 -11.50 27.30 -13.76
CA PHE A 114 -10.12 26.84 -13.95
C PHE A 114 -9.45 26.45 -12.62
N GLY A 115 -9.58 27.29 -11.57
CA GLY A 115 -9.07 27.00 -10.24
C GLY A 115 -9.68 25.74 -9.62
N GLN A 116 -10.98 25.52 -9.80
CA GLN A 116 -11.67 24.31 -9.32
C GLN A 116 -11.17 23.04 -10.01
N ARG A 117 -10.87 23.09 -11.31
CA ARG A 117 -10.26 21.97 -12.05
C ARG A 117 -8.86 21.63 -11.55
N ILE A 118 -8.03 22.65 -11.27
CA ILE A 118 -6.70 22.44 -10.65
C ILE A 118 -6.86 21.74 -9.30
N ARG A 119 -7.75 22.26 -8.44
CA ARG A 119 -7.98 21.68 -7.10
C ARG A 119 -8.47 20.24 -7.18
N PHE A 120 -9.40 19.95 -8.07
CA PHE A 120 -9.87 18.60 -8.34
C PHE A 120 -8.74 17.69 -8.81
N GLY A 121 -7.99 18.12 -9.82
CA GLY A 121 -6.86 17.38 -10.38
C GLY A 121 -5.82 17.03 -9.32
N ALA A 122 -5.39 18.03 -8.55
CA ALA A 122 -4.44 17.85 -7.47
C ALA A 122 -4.96 16.86 -6.42
N ARG A 123 -6.24 17.01 -5.99
CA ARG A 123 -6.87 16.13 -5.00
C ARG A 123 -6.92 14.68 -5.47
N ILE A 124 -7.37 14.41 -6.70
CA ILE A 124 -7.41 13.05 -7.25
C ILE A 124 -6.00 12.48 -7.39
N SER A 125 -5.05 13.29 -7.86
CA SER A 125 -3.65 12.88 -8.01
C SER A 125 -3.00 12.48 -6.69
N THR A 126 -3.33 13.14 -5.57
CA THR A 126 -2.74 12.87 -4.25
C THR A 126 -3.53 11.88 -3.39
N THR A 127 -4.80 11.63 -3.71
CA THR A 127 -5.68 10.80 -2.88
C THR A 127 -5.63 9.33 -3.28
N THR A 128 -5.21 8.47 -2.36
CA THR A 128 -4.98 7.05 -2.67
C THR A 128 -6.12 6.12 -2.25
N ARG A 129 -6.88 6.49 -1.21
CA ARG A 129 -7.94 5.67 -0.60
C ARG A 129 -9.35 6.24 -0.75
N PHE A 130 -9.46 7.44 -1.34
CA PHE A 130 -10.69 8.18 -1.58
C PHE A 130 -11.66 8.23 -0.39
N PRO A 131 -11.18 8.56 0.84
CA PRO A 131 -11.92 8.36 2.08
C PRO A 131 -13.18 9.21 2.21
N THR A 132 -13.24 10.36 1.53
CA THR A 132 -14.36 11.31 1.55
C THR A 132 -15.36 11.08 0.42
N THR A 133 -15.21 10.00 -0.35
CA THR A 133 -16.06 9.70 -1.52
C THR A 133 -16.82 8.39 -1.33
N ARG A 134 -17.87 8.17 -2.13
CA ARG A 134 -18.56 6.87 -2.18
C ARG A 134 -17.69 5.71 -2.68
N TRP A 135 -16.55 6.02 -3.33
CA TRP A 135 -15.58 5.04 -3.84
C TRP A 135 -14.44 4.74 -2.86
N ARG A 136 -14.64 5.06 -1.57
CA ARG A 136 -13.72 4.75 -0.49
C ARG A 136 -13.29 3.28 -0.52
N VAL A 137 -11.99 3.05 -0.32
CA VAL A 137 -11.45 1.69 -0.20
C VAL A 137 -12.11 0.96 0.98
N LYS A 138 -12.40 -0.33 0.82
CA LYS A 138 -12.98 -1.16 1.88
C LYS A 138 -12.05 -1.23 3.10
N ASN A 139 -12.65 -1.27 4.29
CA ASN A 139 -11.97 -1.43 5.57
C ASN A 139 -10.97 -0.31 5.91
N VAL A 140 -11.20 0.91 5.43
CA VAL A 140 -10.41 2.07 5.88
C VAL A 140 -10.70 2.30 7.37
N PRO A 141 -9.69 2.30 8.24
CA PRO A 141 -9.86 2.46 9.68
C PRO A 141 -10.58 3.77 10.06
N PRO A 142 -11.49 3.76 11.05
CA PRO A 142 -12.06 4.99 11.60
C PRO A 142 -11.07 5.69 12.56
N PHE A 143 -11.30 6.97 12.84
CA PHE A 143 -10.53 7.71 13.85
C PHE A 143 -10.81 7.21 15.28
N SER A 144 -12.06 6.86 15.56
CA SER A 144 -12.48 6.28 16.84
C SER A 144 -13.13 4.92 16.63
N ARG A 145 -12.81 3.98 17.53
CA ARG A 145 -13.43 2.65 17.53
C ARG A 145 -14.83 2.66 18.14
N SER A 146 -15.07 3.52 19.12
CA SER A 146 -16.37 3.65 19.79
C SER A 146 -17.38 4.44 18.97
N ASN A 147 -16.89 5.37 18.14
CA ASN A 147 -17.71 6.16 17.22
C ASN A 147 -17.06 6.16 15.82
N PRO A 148 -17.42 5.21 14.94
CA PRO A 148 -16.83 5.10 13.60
C PRO A 148 -17.03 6.32 12.69
N ASP A 149 -18.07 7.13 12.95
CA ASP A 149 -18.40 8.33 12.18
C ASP A 149 -17.70 9.58 12.71
N HIS A 150 -16.98 9.47 13.83
CA HIS A 150 -16.22 10.59 14.38
C HIS A 150 -15.08 11.01 13.45
N VAL A 151 -15.05 12.31 13.14
CA VAL A 151 -13.93 13.00 12.51
C VAL A 151 -13.41 14.04 13.52
N PRO A 152 -12.12 14.05 13.84
CA PRO A 152 -11.56 15.01 14.79
C PRO A 152 -11.58 16.43 14.21
N SER A 153 -11.65 17.42 15.10
CA SER A 153 -11.49 18.82 14.68
C SER A 153 -10.07 19.07 14.13
N LYS A 154 -9.87 20.15 13.35
CA LYS A 154 -8.54 20.52 12.84
C LYS A 154 -7.50 20.61 13.97
N HIS A 155 -7.84 21.29 15.05
CA HIS A 155 -6.93 21.49 16.19
C HIS A 155 -6.58 20.17 16.88
N GLU A 156 -7.60 19.36 17.17
CA GLU A 156 -7.44 18.04 17.76
C GLU A 156 -6.57 17.13 16.89
N PHE A 157 -6.83 17.09 15.58
CA PHE A 157 -6.05 16.31 14.62
C PHE A 157 -4.58 16.71 14.61
N VAL A 158 -4.30 18.02 14.51
CA VAL A 158 -2.93 18.55 14.47
C VAL A 158 -2.20 18.29 15.78
N TRP A 159 -2.85 18.51 16.92
CA TRP A 159 -2.25 18.31 18.25
C TRP A 159 -1.93 16.84 18.53
N HIS A 160 -2.91 15.95 18.36
CA HIS A 160 -2.68 14.51 18.54
C HIS A 160 -1.71 13.94 17.51
N GLY A 161 -1.78 14.42 16.25
CA GLY A 161 -0.83 14.05 15.21
C GLY A 161 0.60 14.46 15.55
N ALA A 162 0.82 15.68 16.07
CA ALA A 162 2.14 16.15 16.49
C ALA A 162 2.71 15.30 17.64
N ILE A 163 1.89 14.99 18.65
CA ILE A 163 2.26 14.06 19.74
C ILE A 163 2.63 12.69 19.17
N GLN A 164 1.84 12.18 18.23
CA GLN A 164 2.09 10.87 17.61
C GLN A 164 3.39 10.86 16.80
N ILE A 165 3.70 11.94 16.06
CA ILE A 165 4.96 12.10 15.33
C ILE A 165 6.15 12.05 16.31
N ILE A 166 6.08 12.79 17.42
CA ILE A 166 7.14 12.80 18.44
C ILE A 166 7.34 11.39 19.02
N ARG A 167 6.25 10.72 19.42
CA ARG A 167 6.31 9.34 19.93
C ARG A 167 6.94 8.38 18.93
N LEU A 168 6.49 8.41 17.67
CA LEU A 168 7.02 7.55 16.62
C LEU A 168 8.50 7.83 16.35
N ALA A 169 8.91 9.10 16.33
CA ALA A 169 10.30 9.51 16.14
C ALA A 169 11.19 9.04 17.30
N CYS A 170 10.74 9.18 18.56
CA CYS A 170 11.46 8.69 19.72
C CYS A 170 11.62 7.17 19.70
N VAL A 171 10.54 6.43 19.40
CA VAL A 171 10.59 4.96 19.32
C VAL A 171 11.53 4.52 18.20
N LEU A 172 11.47 5.15 17.02
CA LEU A 172 12.40 4.88 15.92
C LEU A 172 13.86 5.21 16.30
N GLY A 173 14.09 6.29 17.04
CA GLY A 173 15.41 6.69 17.52
C GLY A 173 16.07 5.62 18.41
N VAL A 174 15.27 4.91 19.22
CA VAL A 174 15.75 3.80 20.07
C VAL A 174 15.80 2.47 19.30
N ALA A 175 14.79 2.18 18.49
CA ALA A 175 14.66 0.91 17.77
C ALA A 175 15.69 0.78 16.63
N THR A 176 16.08 1.89 15.99
CA THR A 176 17.00 1.86 14.85
C THR A 176 18.39 1.31 15.25
N PRO A 177 19.09 1.87 16.27
CA PRO A 177 20.38 1.33 16.69
C PRO A 177 20.31 -0.13 17.13
N PHE A 178 19.26 -0.53 17.86
CA PHE A 178 19.06 -1.91 18.27
C PHE A 178 18.89 -2.86 17.07
N SER A 179 18.06 -2.48 16.09
CA SER A 179 17.86 -3.27 14.87
C SER A 179 19.16 -3.41 14.08
N GLN A 180 19.93 -2.33 13.95
CA GLN A 180 21.22 -2.35 13.26
C GLN A 180 22.24 -3.23 14.00
N TRP A 181 22.31 -3.14 15.33
CA TRP A 181 23.15 -4.00 16.14
C TRP A 181 22.82 -5.48 15.95
N LEU A 182 21.53 -5.86 16.03
CA LEU A 182 21.11 -7.25 15.84
C LEU A 182 21.46 -7.75 14.43
N PHE A 183 21.10 -6.97 13.40
CA PHE A 183 21.32 -7.33 12.00
C PHE A 183 22.81 -7.46 11.67
N ARG A 184 23.67 -6.60 12.21
CA ARG A 184 25.12 -6.68 12.03
C ARG A 184 25.73 -7.86 12.79
N THR A 185 25.38 -8.02 14.07
CA THR A 185 25.93 -9.09 14.94
C THR A 185 25.52 -10.49 14.45
N ARG A 186 24.33 -10.61 13.86
CA ARG A 186 23.78 -11.88 13.36
C ARG A 186 23.71 -11.95 11.83
N ALA A 187 24.53 -11.17 11.12
CA ALA A 187 24.47 -11.03 9.67
C ALA A 187 24.54 -12.37 8.90
N HIS A 188 25.35 -13.31 9.39
CA HIS A 188 25.52 -14.64 8.78
C HIS A 188 24.21 -15.45 8.72
N LEU A 189 23.27 -15.25 9.65
CA LEU A 189 21.96 -15.93 9.70
C LEU A 189 20.93 -15.32 8.73
N PHE A 190 21.23 -14.17 8.12
CA PHE A 190 20.38 -13.52 7.11
C PHE A 190 20.87 -13.79 5.68
N SER A 191 21.74 -14.78 5.48
CA SER A 191 22.22 -15.15 4.15
C SER A 191 21.14 -15.84 3.31
N PRO A 192 21.26 -15.84 1.96
CA PRO A 192 20.31 -16.52 1.08
C PRO A 192 20.14 -18.02 1.38
N SER A 193 21.18 -18.69 1.90
CA SER A 193 21.11 -20.11 2.25
C SER A 193 20.15 -20.43 3.39
N HIS A 194 19.83 -19.45 4.24
CA HIS A 194 18.88 -19.61 5.36
C HIS A 194 17.43 -19.25 4.98
N VAL A 195 17.18 -18.79 3.75
CA VAL A 195 15.81 -18.52 3.26
C VAL A 195 14.96 -19.80 3.18
N PRO A 196 15.39 -20.89 2.50
CA PRO A 196 14.58 -22.09 2.29
C PRO A 196 14.52 -23.00 3.53
N LEU A 197 13.74 -22.58 4.54
CA LEU A 197 13.60 -23.24 5.85
C LEU A 197 13.31 -24.75 5.74
N PHE A 198 12.28 -25.13 4.98
CA PHE A 198 11.84 -26.53 4.90
C PHE A 198 12.78 -27.42 4.09
N ALA A 199 13.53 -26.87 3.14
CA ALA A 199 14.50 -27.64 2.36
C ALA A 199 15.73 -28.04 3.19
N ARG A 200 15.98 -27.32 4.29
CA ARG A 200 17.13 -27.50 5.19
C ARG A 200 16.69 -27.88 6.60
N ILE A 201 15.50 -28.44 6.79
CA ILE A 201 14.90 -28.60 8.13
C ILE A 201 15.79 -29.36 9.12
N ALA A 202 16.62 -30.29 8.63
CA ALA A 202 17.59 -31.03 9.45
C ALA A 202 18.80 -30.20 9.91
N GLU A 203 19.09 -29.09 9.24
CA GLU A 203 20.20 -28.18 9.54
C GLU A 203 19.75 -26.94 10.35
N VAL A 204 18.44 -26.70 10.46
CA VAL A 204 17.89 -25.50 11.12
C VAL A 204 18.11 -25.60 12.63
N THR A 205 18.84 -24.65 13.19
CA THR A 205 19.08 -24.58 14.65
C THR A 205 17.98 -23.78 15.36
N PRO A 206 17.77 -23.99 16.67
CA PRO A 206 16.86 -23.15 17.46
C PRO A 206 17.27 -21.66 17.46
N GLU A 207 18.57 -21.39 17.43
CA GLU A 207 19.11 -20.02 17.32
C GLU A 207 18.71 -19.37 16.00
N GLU A 208 18.87 -20.08 14.87
CA GLU A 208 18.46 -19.59 13.56
C GLU A 208 16.96 -19.26 13.55
N LEU A 209 16.12 -20.15 14.09
CA LEU A 209 14.68 -19.93 14.14
C LEU A 209 14.31 -18.72 15.01
N ALA A 210 14.97 -18.55 16.15
CA ALA A 210 14.77 -17.40 17.04
C ALA A 210 15.20 -16.09 16.38
N VAL A 211 16.38 -16.05 15.75
CA VAL A 211 16.89 -14.86 15.04
C VAL A 211 16.04 -14.54 13.81
N ARG A 212 15.57 -15.56 13.07
CA ARG A 212 14.62 -15.39 11.97
C ARG A 212 13.33 -14.73 12.45
N ALA A 213 12.71 -15.27 13.50
CA ALA A 213 11.46 -14.75 14.04
C ALA A 213 11.63 -13.31 14.55
N LEU A 214 12.68 -13.06 15.35
CA LEU A 214 13.00 -11.74 15.89
C LEU A 214 13.31 -10.73 14.78
N GLY A 215 14.11 -11.11 13.79
CA GLY A 215 14.49 -10.24 12.67
C GLY A 215 13.30 -9.87 11.79
N VAL A 216 12.41 -10.82 11.51
CA VAL A 216 11.15 -10.57 10.79
C VAL A 216 10.25 -9.62 11.58
N LEU A 217 10.07 -9.85 12.89
CA LEU A 217 9.28 -8.99 13.76
C LEU A 217 9.82 -7.56 13.78
N ILE A 218 11.12 -7.39 14.03
CA ILE A 218 11.78 -6.08 14.04
C ILE A 218 11.58 -5.39 12.70
N TYR A 219 11.79 -6.07 11.58
CA TYR A 219 11.62 -5.46 10.26
C TYR A 219 10.19 -4.95 10.05
N TRP A 220 9.16 -5.77 10.29
CA TRP A 220 7.77 -5.33 10.12
C TRP A 220 7.38 -4.20 11.08
N THR A 221 7.88 -4.21 12.32
CA THR A 221 7.71 -3.11 13.27
C THR A 221 8.36 -1.83 12.76
N MET A 222 9.59 -1.89 12.22
CA MET A 222 10.27 -0.74 11.64
C MET A 222 9.48 -0.18 10.45
N GLN A 223 8.96 -1.04 9.56
CA GLN A 223 8.12 -0.61 8.45
C GLN A 223 6.82 0.07 8.93
N TYR A 224 6.15 -0.50 9.95
CA TYR A 224 4.97 0.11 10.57
C TYR A 224 5.28 1.51 11.10
N LEU A 225 6.36 1.65 11.87
CA LEU A 225 6.77 2.91 12.48
C LEU A 225 7.14 3.96 11.43
N SER A 226 7.97 3.59 10.45
CA SER A 226 8.42 4.50 9.39
C SER A 226 7.28 4.98 8.49
N LEU A 227 6.37 4.08 8.10
CA LEU A 227 5.19 4.45 7.31
C LEU A 227 4.23 5.33 8.12
N SER A 228 4.02 5.00 9.39
CA SER A 228 3.19 5.82 10.28
C SER A 228 3.77 7.21 10.47
N LEU A 229 5.08 7.33 10.65
CA LEU A 229 5.76 8.62 10.82
C LEU A 229 5.60 9.46 9.55
N LEU A 230 5.93 8.90 8.38
CA LEU A 230 5.80 9.61 7.11
C LEU A 230 4.36 10.06 6.85
N TYR A 231 3.39 9.17 7.06
CA TYR A 231 1.98 9.46 6.86
C TYR A 231 1.47 10.56 7.79
N ASN A 232 1.75 10.46 9.10
CA ASN A 232 1.31 11.46 10.07
C ASN A 232 1.98 12.82 9.82
N SER A 233 3.26 12.85 9.44
CA SER A 233 3.95 14.10 9.09
C SER A 233 3.27 14.80 7.92
N LEU A 234 3.00 14.08 6.82
CA LEU A 234 2.29 14.65 5.68
C LEU A 234 0.86 15.10 6.04
N ALA A 235 0.15 14.30 6.84
CA ALA A 235 -1.20 14.61 7.26
C ALA A 235 -1.26 15.88 8.12
N VAL A 236 -0.44 15.96 9.17
CA VAL A 236 -0.38 17.10 10.09
C VAL A 236 0.03 18.36 9.33
N THR A 237 1.07 18.29 8.49
CA THR A 237 1.51 19.45 7.70
C THR A 237 0.42 19.95 6.76
N THR A 238 -0.21 19.07 5.99
CA THR A 238 -1.22 19.50 5.01
C THR A 238 -2.53 19.97 5.65
N VAL A 239 -2.94 19.38 6.77
CA VAL A 239 -4.10 19.83 7.55
C VAL A 239 -3.82 21.17 8.25
N ALA A 240 -2.63 21.35 8.82
CA ALA A 240 -2.23 22.62 9.45
C ALA A 240 -2.28 23.78 8.43
N LEU A 241 -1.75 23.53 7.22
CA LEU A 241 -1.74 24.45 6.08
C LEU A 241 -3.10 24.61 5.38
N GLN A 242 -4.16 23.94 5.84
CA GLN A 242 -5.51 24.00 5.25
C GLN A 242 -5.59 23.51 3.80
N ILE A 243 -4.65 22.66 3.38
CA ILE A 243 -4.66 22.05 2.05
C ILE A 243 -5.72 20.94 1.99
N PHE A 244 -5.83 20.15 3.06
CA PHE A 244 -6.78 19.05 3.21
C PHE A 244 -7.49 19.10 4.58
N GLY A 245 -8.67 18.49 4.65
CA GLY A 245 -9.40 18.28 5.91
C GLY A 245 -8.94 17.03 6.67
N PRO A 246 -9.15 16.95 8.00
CA PRO A 246 -8.88 15.74 8.79
C PRO A 246 -9.51 14.47 8.19
N GLU A 247 -10.73 14.55 7.67
CA GLU A 247 -11.48 13.45 7.05
C GLU A 247 -10.79 12.81 5.83
N GLU A 248 -9.84 13.53 5.22
CA GLU A 248 -9.04 13.03 4.09
C GLU A 248 -7.85 12.18 4.52
N TRP A 249 -7.53 12.20 5.82
CA TRP A 249 -6.39 11.52 6.42
C TRP A 249 -6.79 10.47 7.48
N PRO A 250 -7.73 9.55 7.21
CA PRO A 250 -8.05 8.50 8.18
C PRO A 250 -6.83 7.60 8.44
N PRO A 251 -6.74 6.92 9.60
CA PRO A 251 -5.58 6.09 9.92
C PRO A 251 -5.28 5.06 8.81
N ILE A 252 -4.00 4.78 8.57
CA ILE A 252 -3.58 3.85 7.50
C ILE A 252 -3.50 2.40 7.97
N PHE A 253 -3.22 2.18 9.24
CA PHE A 253 -3.21 0.86 9.85
C PHE A 253 -4.50 0.64 10.64
N GLY A 254 -5.08 -0.54 10.48
CA GLY A 254 -6.24 -0.97 11.24
C GLY A 254 -5.89 -1.46 12.63
N ALA A 255 -6.89 -2.06 13.27
CA ALA A 255 -6.74 -2.62 14.59
C ALA A 255 -5.97 -3.95 14.55
N ILE A 256 -4.93 -4.09 15.39
CA ILE A 256 -4.14 -5.32 15.46
C ILE A 256 -4.97 -6.53 15.92
N ASP A 257 -6.09 -6.29 16.62
CA ASP A 257 -7.04 -7.31 17.05
C ASP A 257 -7.79 -7.99 15.86
N GLN A 258 -7.66 -7.44 14.65
CA GLN A 258 -8.15 -8.00 13.40
C GLN A 258 -7.05 -8.73 12.61
N ALA A 259 -5.84 -8.89 13.14
CA ALA A 259 -4.72 -9.47 12.38
C ALA A 259 -4.56 -11.00 12.55
N TRP A 260 -5.64 -11.74 12.82
CA TRP A 260 -5.61 -13.18 13.10
C TRP A 260 -5.86 -14.09 11.87
N SER A 261 -5.94 -13.52 10.68
CA SER A 261 -5.84 -14.27 9.41
C SER A 261 -5.03 -13.44 8.41
N ILE A 262 -4.36 -14.06 7.47
CA ILE A 262 -3.60 -13.45 6.37
C ILE A 262 -4.53 -12.52 5.57
N ALA A 263 -5.76 -12.97 5.29
CA ALA A 263 -6.75 -12.13 4.62
C ALA A 263 -7.07 -10.84 5.40
N GLN A 264 -7.21 -10.89 6.72
CA GLN A 264 -7.47 -9.71 7.54
C GLN A 264 -6.21 -8.89 7.84
N PHE A 265 -5.05 -9.53 7.94
CA PHE A 265 -3.75 -8.86 8.08
C PHE A 265 -3.56 -7.89 6.92
N TRP A 266 -3.70 -8.35 5.67
CA TRP A 266 -3.58 -7.48 4.48
C TRP A 266 -4.84 -6.63 4.22
N GLY A 267 -6.02 -7.17 4.55
CA GLY A 267 -7.30 -6.57 4.19
C GLY A 267 -7.84 -5.53 5.18
N CYS A 268 -7.36 -5.52 6.42
CA CYS A 268 -7.87 -4.68 7.50
C CYS A 268 -6.75 -4.00 8.29
N PHE A 269 -5.69 -4.75 8.66
CA PHE A 269 -4.63 -4.23 9.54
C PHE A 269 -3.54 -3.44 8.80
N TYR A 270 -2.87 -4.07 7.83
CA TYR A 270 -1.71 -3.49 7.14
C TYR A 270 -2.11 -2.38 6.16
N HIS A 271 -1.19 -1.44 5.88
CA HIS A 271 -1.53 -0.18 5.22
C HIS A 271 -2.27 -0.34 3.88
N GLN A 272 -3.29 0.49 3.65
CA GLN A 272 -4.12 0.40 2.44
C GLN A 272 -3.76 1.39 1.32
N ASN A 273 -2.66 2.13 1.47
CA ASN A 273 -2.28 3.24 0.58
C ASN A 273 -2.14 2.85 -0.89
N ILE A 274 -1.75 1.63 -1.22
CA ILE A 274 -1.58 1.19 -2.61
C ILE A 274 -2.75 0.31 -3.11
N ARG A 275 -3.70 0.00 -2.23
CA ARG A 275 -4.73 -1.01 -2.47
C ARG A 275 -5.62 -0.67 -3.65
N ARG A 276 -6.07 0.59 -3.74
CA ARG A 276 -6.98 1.04 -4.82
C ARG A 276 -6.31 0.91 -6.18
N SER A 277 -5.11 1.46 -6.33
CA SER A 277 -4.40 1.47 -7.61
C SER A 277 -4.06 0.05 -8.08
N CYS A 278 -3.58 -0.82 -7.17
CA CYS A 278 -3.33 -2.23 -7.51
C CYS A 278 -4.63 -2.98 -7.86
N SER A 279 -5.72 -2.73 -7.11
CA SER A 279 -7.02 -3.36 -7.37
C SER A 279 -7.63 -2.92 -8.69
N SER A 280 -7.45 -1.65 -9.10
CA SER A 280 -7.96 -1.13 -10.37
C SER A 280 -7.33 -1.88 -11.55
N ILE A 281 -6.01 -1.97 -11.56
CA ILE A 281 -5.25 -2.68 -12.60
C ILE A 281 -5.58 -4.18 -12.58
N ALA A 282 -5.58 -4.81 -11.40
CA ALA A 282 -5.93 -6.23 -11.27
C ALA A 282 -7.35 -6.51 -11.78
N HIS A 283 -8.30 -5.62 -11.51
CA HIS A 283 -9.69 -5.76 -11.96
C HIS A 283 -9.76 -5.75 -13.48
N PHE A 284 -9.07 -4.81 -14.13
CA PHE A 284 -8.98 -4.72 -15.58
C PHE A 284 -8.46 -6.04 -16.18
N PHE A 285 -7.31 -6.52 -15.72
CA PHE A 285 -6.74 -7.77 -16.23
C PHE A 285 -7.62 -8.99 -15.96
N THR A 286 -8.18 -9.11 -14.76
CA THR A 286 -8.97 -10.29 -14.38
C THR A 286 -10.26 -10.41 -15.20
N TYR A 287 -10.99 -9.31 -15.33
CA TYR A 287 -12.38 -9.35 -15.80
C TYR A 287 -12.56 -8.85 -17.23
N HIS A 288 -11.58 -8.13 -17.79
CA HIS A 288 -11.66 -7.61 -19.16
C HIS A 288 -10.62 -8.25 -20.10
N ILE A 289 -9.44 -8.63 -19.61
CA ILE A 289 -8.39 -9.26 -20.44
C ILE A 289 -8.41 -10.79 -20.36
N LEU A 290 -8.56 -11.36 -19.16
CA LEU A 290 -8.60 -12.81 -18.90
C LEU A 290 -10.02 -13.39 -18.84
N PRO A 291 -11.00 -12.68 -19.40
CA PRO A 291 -12.44 -12.61 -19.05
C PRO A 291 -12.97 -13.62 -18.00
N PHE A 292 -12.42 -13.63 -16.78
CA PHE A 292 -13.00 -14.45 -15.71
C PHE A 292 -14.36 -13.90 -15.29
N ARG A 293 -15.28 -14.76 -14.85
CA ARG A 293 -16.60 -14.33 -14.38
C ARG A 293 -16.52 -13.80 -12.94
N LYS A 294 -16.98 -12.57 -12.72
CA LYS A 294 -17.17 -12.00 -11.36
C LYS A 294 -18.06 -12.92 -10.53
N GLY A 295 -17.74 -13.04 -9.23
CA GLY A 295 -18.48 -13.89 -8.29
C GLY A 295 -18.03 -15.35 -8.28
N THR A 296 -17.29 -15.83 -9.29
CA THR A 296 -16.71 -17.18 -9.26
C THR A 296 -15.49 -17.25 -8.34
N ILE A 297 -15.21 -18.46 -7.82
CA ILE A 297 -14.01 -18.72 -7.01
C ILE A 297 -12.74 -18.45 -7.84
N VAL A 298 -12.70 -18.94 -9.08
CA VAL A 298 -11.57 -18.73 -10.00
C VAL A 298 -11.34 -17.24 -10.24
N GLY A 299 -12.38 -16.47 -10.59
CA GLY A 299 -12.26 -15.03 -10.81
C GLY A 299 -11.80 -14.28 -9.54
N ARG A 300 -12.29 -14.68 -8.36
CA ARG A 300 -11.85 -14.10 -7.08
C ARG A 300 -10.37 -14.37 -6.81
N TYR A 301 -9.89 -15.61 -6.96
CA TYR A 301 -8.49 -15.94 -6.69
C TYR A 301 -7.53 -15.41 -7.75
N ALA A 302 -7.95 -15.37 -9.02
CA ALA A 302 -7.19 -14.69 -10.07
C ALA A 302 -7.04 -13.20 -9.76
N PHE A 303 -8.12 -12.53 -9.35
CA PHE A 303 -8.08 -11.13 -8.92
C PHE A 303 -7.13 -10.92 -7.73
N ILE A 304 -7.27 -11.71 -6.66
CA ILE A 304 -6.40 -11.60 -5.47
C ILE A 304 -4.93 -11.80 -5.86
N THR A 305 -4.65 -12.82 -6.67
CA THR A 305 -3.29 -13.12 -7.13
C THR A 305 -2.70 -11.97 -7.94
N LEU A 306 -3.48 -11.39 -8.86
CA LEU A 306 -3.05 -10.23 -9.64
C LEU A 306 -2.83 -8.98 -8.78
N VAL A 307 -3.69 -8.71 -7.78
CA VAL A 307 -3.49 -7.61 -6.83
C VAL A 307 -2.15 -7.74 -6.13
N PHE A 308 -1.84 -8.93 -5.62
CA PHE A 308 -0.57 -9.22 -4.96
C PHE A 308 0.62 -9.17 -5.93
N ALA A 309 0.47 -9.66 -7.16
CA ALA A 309 1.50 -9.57 -8.19
C ALA A 309 1.88 -8.10 -8.50
N ILE A 310 0.88 -7.25 -8.72
CA ILE A 310 1.08 -5.82 -8.99
C ILE A 310 1.72 -5.11 -7.78
N SER A 311 1.27 -5.45 -6.57
CA SER A 311 1.92 -4.99 -5.32
C SER A 311 3.38 -5.45 -5.25
N GLY A 312 3.68 -6.67 -5.67
CA GLY A 312 5.04 -7.20 -5.72
C GLY A 312 5.94 -6.46 -6.70
N VAL A 313 5.42 -6.12 -7.89
CA VAL A 313 6.14 -5.30 -8.88
C VAL A 313 6.41 -3.91 -8.32
N PHE A 314 5.42 -3.29 -7.68
CA PHE A 314 5.60 -1.99 -7.00
C PHE A 314 6.75 -2.04 -5.99
N HIS A 315 6.77 -3.04 -5.11
CA HIS A 315 7.81 -3.17 -4.08
C HIS A 315 9.18 -3.52 -4.68
N HIS A 316 9.23 -4.34 -5.74
CA HIS A 316 10.48 -4.65 -6.42
C HIS A 316 11.12 -3.39 -7.04
N LEU A 317 10.32 -2.55 -7.72
CA LEU A 317 10.82 -1.29 -8.28
C LEU A 317 11.19 -0.28 -7.17
N ALA A 318 10.44 -0.23 -6.08
CA ALA A 318 10.79 0.58 -4.91
C ALA A 318 12.09 0.12 -4.24
N ASP A 319 12.35 -1.19 -4.23
CA ASP A 319 13.59 -1.76 -3.74
C ASP A 319 14.78 -1.43 -4.64
N ILE A 320 14.62 -1.41 -5.97
CA ILE A 320 15.69 -0.93 -6.87
C ILE A 320 16.08 0.51 -6.52
N ALA A 321 15.10 1.36 -6.17
CA ALA A 321 15.38 2.72 -5.75
C ALA A 321 16.13 2.78 -4.41
N ARG A 322 15.77 1.93 -3.46
CA ARG A 322 16.35 1.93 -2.11
C ARG A 322 17.70 1.20 -2.03
N MET A 323 17.81 0.05 -2.66
CA MET A 323 18.95 -0.88 -2.62
C MET A 323 19.30 -1.37 -4.04
N PRO A 324 19.92 -0.52 -4.88
CA PRO A 324 20.21 -0.83 -6.28
C PRO A 324 21.00 -2.13 -6.49
N GLU A 325 21.89 -2.46 -5.56
CA GLU A 325 22.78 -3.64 -5.62
C GLU A 325 22.25 -4.83 -4.80
N GLY A 326 21.19 -4.65 -4.01
CA GLY A 326 20.74 -5.63 -3.02
C GLY A 326 19.90 -6.78 -3.59
N GLY A 327 19.40 -6.64 -4.82
CA GLY A 327 18.39 -7.52 -5.40
C GLY A 327 17.04 -7.47 -4.65
N SER A 328 15.96 -7.88 -5.31
CA SER A 328 14.64 -7.92 -4.67
C SER A 328 13.81 -9.11 -5.13
N ALA A 329 13.43 -9.94 -4.16
CA ALA A 329 12.45 -11.01 -4.33
C ALA A 329 11.06 -10.59 -3.82
N ALA A 330 10.74 -9.30 -3.83
CA ALA A 330 9.43 -8.79 -3.42
C ALA A 330 8.28 -9.48 -4.17
N VAL A 331 8.39 -9.63 -5.49
CA VAL A 331 7.38 -10.30 -6.32
C VAL A 331 7.09 -11.72 -5.81
N GLN A 332 8.15 -12.48 -5.47
CA GLN A 332 7.99 -13.83 -4.92
C GLN A 332 7.25 -13.81 -3.59
N PHE A 333 7.67 -12.96 -2.65
CA PHE A 333 7.01 -12.82 -1.35
C PHE A 333 5.53 -12.45 -1.48
N PHE A 334 5.19 -11.47 -2.31
CA PHE A 334 3.79 -11.05 -2.47
C PHE A 334 2.94 -12.12 -3.16
N LEU A 335 3.50 -12.88 -4.13
CA LEU A 335 2.81 -14.01 -4.77
C LEU A 335 2.59 -15.20 -3.84
N MET A 336 3.33 -15.33 -2.73
CA MET A 336 3.02 -16.33 -1.71
C MET A 336 1.72 -16.00 -0.97
N GLN A 337 1.39 -14.73 -0.74
CA GLN A 337 0.25 -14.33 0.12
C GLN A 337 -1.12 -14.89 -0.33
N PRO A 338 -1.49 -14.89 -1.64
CA PRO A 338 -2.69 -15.58 -2.11
C PRO A 338 -2.77 -17.06 -1.74
N LEU A 339 -1.63 -17.77 -1.66
CA LEU A 339 -1.59 -19.17 -1.28
C LEU A 339 -2.03 -19.35 0.18
N GLY A 340 -1.54 -18.48 1.07
CA GLY A 340 -1.95 -18.48 2.48
C GLY A 340 -3.44 -18.18 2.64
N ILE A 341 -3.97 -17.20 1.89
CA ILE A 341 -5.41 -16.91 1.84
C ILE A 341 -6.21 -18.12 1.28
N GLY A 342 -5.63 -18.85 0.33
CA GLY A 342 -6.15 -20.12 -0.17
C GLY A 342 -6.26 -21.18 0.91
N CYS A 343 -5.17 -21.42 1.65
CA CYS A 343 -5.12 -22.36 2.77
C CYS A 343 -6.18 -22.04 3.84
N GLU A 344 -6.31 -20.76 4.23
CA GLU A 344 -7.34 -20.32 5.18
C GLU A 344 -8.75 -20.68 4.73
N ARG A 345 -9.03 -20.49 3.44
CA ARG A 345 -10.35 -20.80 2.87
C ARG A 345 -10.63 -22.29 2.86
N ILE A 346 -9.64 -23.11 2.49
CA ILE A 346 -9.77 -24.58 2.51
C ILE A 346 -10.07 -25.06 3.92
N LEU A 347 -9.31 -24.59 4.91
CA LEU A 347 -9.53 -24.94 6.32
C LEU A 347 -10.92 -24.52 6.79
N GLN A 348 -11.35 -23.28 6.50
CA GLN A 348 -12.70 -22.82 6.85
C GLN A 348 -13.79 -23.72 6.24
N THR A 349 -13.63 -24.15 4.98
CA THR A 349 -14.57 -25.06 4.31
C THR A 349 -14.56 -26.46 4.93
N LEU A 350 -13.39 -27.02 5.23
CA LEU A 350 -13.27 -28.36 5.85
C LEU A 350 -13.91 -28.43 7.24
N TYR A 351 -13.79 -27.36 8.03
CA TYR A 351 -14.35 -27.30 9.38
C TYR A 351 -15.80 -26.79 9.43
N GLY A 352 -16.48 -26.65 8.28
CA GLY A 352 -17.86 -26.19 8.23
C GLY A 352 -18.08 -24.78 8.80
N LEU A 353 -17.01 -23.98 8.91
CA LEU A 353 -17.09 -22.60 9.35
C LEU A 353 -17.71 -21.80 8.19
N SER A 354 -18.96 -21.36 8.38
CA SER A 354 -19.78 -20.87 7.28
C SER A 354 -19.10 -19.75 6.47
N THR A 355 -19.30 -19.85 5.17
CA THR A 355 -18.51 -19.24 4.09
C THR A 355 -18.88 -17.80 3.74
N GLN A 356 -19.65 -17.10 4.57
CA GLN A 356 -19.83 -15.67 4.37
C GLN A 356 -18.59 -14.94 4.88
N LEU A 357 -17.86 -14.33 3.96
CA LEU A 357 -16.85 -13.28 4.20
C LEU A 357 -17.45 -12.02 4.89
N SER A 358 -18.51 -12.19 5.69
CA SER A 358 -19.06 -11.20 6.58
C SER A 358 -18.19 -11.23 7.82
N PHE A 359 -17.44 -10.14 8.02
CA PHE A 359 -16.46 -9.92 9.07
C PHE A 359 -16.97 -10.06 10.52
N VAL A 360 -18.21 -10.48 10.76
CA VAL A 360 -18.77 -10.76 12.08
C VAL A 360 -19.92 -11.75 11.90
N THR A 361 -19.79 -12.99 12.38
CA THR A 361 -20.94 -13.73 12.90
C THR A 361 -20.56 -14.29 14.27
N PRO A 362 -21.26 -13.88 15.35
CA PRO A 362 -20.97 -14.35 16.68
C PRO A 362 -21.59 -15.73 16.87
N THR A 363 -20.86 -16.81 16.58
CA THR A 363 -21.26 -18.13 17.07
C THR A 363 -21.16 -18.15 18.60
N SER A 364 -22.23 -18.61 19.24
CA SER A 364 -22.66 -18.47 20.64
C SER A 364 -21.75 -19.05 21.74
N ARG A 365 -20.46 -19.31 21.49
CA ARG A 365 -19.49 -19.75 22.51
C ARG A 365 -18.28 -18.83 22.50
N LYS A 366 -18.24 -17.85 23.42
CA LYS A 366 -17.10 -16.91 23.56
C LYS A 366 -15.74 -17.62 23.68
N TYR A 367 -15.70 -18.79 24.32
CA TYR A 367 -14.49 -19.62 24.46
C TYR A 367 -13.98 -20.17 23.12
N SER A 368 -14.84 -20.56 22.17
CA SER A 368 -14.38 -21.05 20.87
C SER A 368 -13.82 -19.91 20.01
N GLN A 369 -14.36 -18.70 20.14
CA GLN A 369 -13.87 -17.54 19.40
C GLN A 369 -12.47 -17.07 19.85
N LEU A 370 -12.19 -17.10 21.15
CA LEU A 370 -10.86 -16.74 21.67
C LEU A 370 -9.80 -17.73 21.19
N ILE A 371 -10.07 -19.03 21.27
CA ILE A 371 -9.15 -20.08 20.80
C ILE A 371 -8.90 -19.94 19.30
N LEU A 372 -9.96 -19.74 18.50
CA LEU A 372 -9.82 -19.54 17.05
C LEU A 372 -8.96 -18.30 16.72
N ARG A 373 -9.10 -17.21 17.49
CA ARG A 373 -8.25 -16.03 17.33
C ARG A 373 -6.79 -16.31 17.69
N ILE A 374 -6.53 -17.01 18.79
CA ILE A 374 -5.16 -17.38 19.20
C ILE A 374 -4.51 -18.26 18.14
N LEU A 375 -5.21 -19.29 17.67
CA LEU A 375 -4.73 -20.14 16.56
C LEU A 375 -4.51 -19.34 15.28
N GLY A 376 -5.40 -18.40 14.99
CA GLY A 376 -5.27 -17.49 13.87
C GLY A 376 -4.02 -16.58 13.96
N TYR A 377 -3.74 -16.00 15.13
CA TYR A 377 -2.50 -15.25 15.35
C TYR A 377 -1.26 -16.12 15.20
N ALA A 378 -1.29 -17.32 15.77
CA ALA A 378 -0.19 -18.28 15.62
C ALA A 378 0.05 -18.60 14.13
N TRP A 379 -1.02 -18.86 13.38
CA TRP A 379 -0.98 -19.09 11.94
C TRP A 379 -0.38 -17.90 11.16
N VAL A 380 -0.87 -16.68 11.39
CA VAL A 380 -0.33 -15.47 10.74
C VAL A 380 1.14 -15.26 11.08
N MET A 381 1.52 -15.46 12.35
CA MET A 381 2.90 -15.34 12.78
C MET A 381 3.80 -16.38 12.12
N THR A 382 3.41 -17.65 12.11
CA THR A 382 4.14 -18.71 11.40
C THR A 382 4.27 -18.39 9.91
N TRP A 383 3.18 -17.95 9.28
CA TRP A 383 3.18 -17.59 7.86
C TRP A 383 4.14 -16.43 7.54
N ILE A 384 4.09 -15.35 8.32
CA ILE A 384 4.94 -14.18 8.12
C ILE A 384 6.41 -14.51 8.42
N VAL A 385 6.71 -15.26 9.50
CA VAL A 385 8.09 -15.69 9.82
C VAL A 385 8.66 -16.64 8.76
N TRP A 386 7.82 -17.48 8.16
CA TRP A 386 8.24 -18.37 7.09
C TRP A 386 8.47 -17.62 5.77
N THR A 387 7.49 -16.84 5.31
CA THR A 387 7.50 -16.25 3.96
C THR A 387 8.34 -14.98 3.86
N SER A 388 8.39 -14.15 4.89
CA SER A 388 9.03 -12.82 4.82
C SER A 388 10.54 -12.83 4.53
N PRO A 389 11.35 -13.80 5.03
CA PRO A 389 12.77 -13.90 4.71
C PRO A 389 13.11 -13.90 3.22
N VAL A 390 12.21 -14.40 2.37
CA VAL A 390 12.36 -14.34 0.90
C VAL A 390 12.66 -12.91 0.45
N TRP A 391 12.00 -11.91 1.03
CA TRP A 391 12.15 -10.51 0.67
C TRP A 391 12.98 -9.69 1.68
N ILE A 392 12.81 -9.96 2.98
CA ILE A 392 13.44 -9.19 4.06
C ILE A 392 14.95 -9.40 4.09
N TYR A 393 15.47 -10.59 3.80
CA TYR A 393 16.90 -10.88 3.98
C TYR A 393 17.78 -10.07 3.03
N SER A 394 17.34 -9.78 1.80
CA SER A 394 18.08 -8.85 0.92
C SER A 394 18.13 -7.45 1.51
N SER A 395 17.02 -6.98 2.07
CA SER A 395 16.93 -5.68 2.74
C SER A 395 17.86 -5.60 3.95
N VAL A 396 17.83 -6.59 4.83
CA VAL A 396 18.69 -6.66 6.02
C VAL A 396 20.17 -6.64 5.61
N ARG A 397 20.57 -7.48 4.65
CA ARG A 397 21.95 -7.52 4.16
C ARG A 397 22.40 -6.18 3.55
N SER A 398 21.53 -5.51 2.80
CA SER A 398 21.85 -4.18 2.23
C SER A 398 22.13 -3.12 3.31
N THR A 399 21.53 -3.24 4.50
CA THR A 399 21.74 -2.32 5.64
C THR A 399 23.00 -2.67 6.44
N VAL A 400 23.49 -3.90 6.31
CA VAL A 400 24.74 -4.33 6.95
C VAL A 400 25.97 -3.97 6.11
N GLN A 401 25.83 -3.99 4.77
CA GLN A 401 26.92 -3.75 3.83
C GLN A 401 27.18 -2.26 3.52
N GLY A 402 26.15 -1.41 3.65
CA GLY A 402 26.26 0.05 3.55
C GLY A 402 26.43 0.72 4.90
#